data_AF-A0A943QZN9-F1
#
_entry.id   AF-A0A943QZN9-F1
#
_cell.length_a   1.000
_cell.length_b   1.000
_cell.length_c   1.000
_cell.angle_alpha   90.00
_cell.angle_beta   90.00
_cell.angle_gamma   90.00
#
_symmetry.space_group_name_H-M   'P 1'
#
loop_
_entity.id
_entity.type
_entity.pdbx_description
1 polymer ?
#
loop_
_entity_poly.entity_id
_entity_poly.type
_entity_poly.pdbx_seq_one_letter_code
_entity_poly.pdbx_strand_id
1 'polypeptide(L)'
;LGLLSIVKVSGLFFVALVLVVYVVCIVRLLVRKRARLKALVLLIMTLLVSCLPFVIWQKHVTDNFPNASSAKHAVSMSELGQVLTGNLSGDPQKIITLFVKSVFTFDSLASNGILIINLIMLIAFIVIGIRLKYKKFVLLTWGFVDISIVTYYIGILLMYLTAMPTDEALELAGFERYASSIVIFAFGCLTMALAWVMDKCLYEKIISKRNARSYKSLFNKHLYQYASLVLTVYAIGMFLSENNSIVYNNNQETNEVVKEIHQFTGSQSNSSTDRILVVTADKENVDNYFVQYASRYYLWDVNVDARENFVTADQEFLDLMASYSDSATSYYLGNENIDTIDGSNLTDDDFIALLKTYDEVLILDDHYTFNALTKKLFGRTYSPGLYKVSDILAGKG
;
A
#
# COMPACT_ATOMS: atom_id res chain seq x y z
N LEU A 1 -8.51 -17.38 0.45
CA LEU A 1 -7.51 -17.22 1.54
C LEU A 1 -6.12 -17.60 1.07
N GLY A 2 -5.86 -18.84 0.62
CA GLY A 2 -4.52 -19.25 0.17
C GLY A 2 -3.90 -18.39 -0.94
N LEU A 3 -4.70 -17.71 -1.78
CA LEU A 3 -4.20 -16.76 -2.79
C LEU A 3 -3.56 -15.49 -2.20
N LEU A 4 -3.94 -15.07 -0.97
CA LEU A 4 -3.30 -13.94 -0.30
C LEU A 4 -1.80 -14.17 -0.09
N SER A 5 -1.42 -15.43 0.10
CA SER A 5 -0.03 -15.86 0.27
C SER A 5 0.82 -15.71 -0.99
N ILE A 6 0.19 -15.55 -2.17
CA ILE A 6 0.88 -15.25 -3.43
C ILE A 6 1.13 -13.74 -3.52
N VAL A 7 0.11 -12.93 -3.20
CA VAL A 7 0.17 -11.46 -3.32
C VAL A 7 1.21 -10.88 -2.37
N LYS A 8 1.27 -11.37 -1.12
CA LYS A 8 2.24 -10.89 -0.13
C LYS A 8 2.53 -11.94 0.92
N VAL A 9 3.80 -12.09 1.29
CA VAL A 9 4.23 -13.05 2.33
C VAL A 9 3.56 -12.74 3.67
N SER A 10 3.38 -11.46 4.03
CA SER A 10 2.63 -11.06 5.24
C SER A 10 1.16 -11.52 5.22
N GLY A 11 0.60 -11.85 4.05
CA GLY A 11 -0.71 -12.46 3.87
C GLY A 11 -0.85 -13.80 4.61
N LEU A 12 0.25 -14.55 4.77
CA LEU A 12 0.26 -15.82 5.49
C LEU A 12 -0.18 -15.68 6.95
N PHE A 13 0.14 -14.56 7.60
CA PHE A 13 -0.27 -14.30 8.97
C PHE A 13 -1.80 -14.28 9.10
N PHE A 14 -2.49 -13.56 8.21
CA PHE A 14 -3.94 -13.49 8.19
C PHE A 14 -4.58 -14.85 7.86
N VAL A 15 -3.98 -15.60 6.91
CA VAL A 15 -4.42 -16.96 6.61
C VAL A 15 -4.31 -17.85 7.86
N ALA A 16 -3.20 -17.76 8.60
CA ALA A 16 -2.99 -18.53 9.83
C ALA A 16 -4.04 -18.19 10.90
N LEU A 17 -4.35 -16.90 11.13
CA LEU A 17 -5.39 -16.49 12.08
C LEU A 17 -6.76 -17.09 11.73
N VAL A 18 -7.15 -17.04 10.45
CA VAL A 18 -8.43 -17.62 10.01
C VAL A 18 -8.41 -19.15 10.15
N LEU A 19 -7.29 -19.81 9.84
CA LEU A 19 -7.15 -21.25 10.03
C LEU A 19 -7.25 -21.64 11.51
N VAL A 20 -6.70 -20.86 12.44
CA VAL A 20 -6.86 -21.09 13.89
C VAL A 20 -8.34 -21.06 14.27
N VAL A 21 -9.09 -20.05 13.83
CA VAL A 21 -10.54 -19.96 14.09
C VAL A 21 -11.29 -21.14 13.48
N TYR A 22 -10.95 -21.52 12.24
CA TYR A 22 -11.53 -22.66 11.54
C TYR A 22 -11.29 -23.99 12.30
N VAL A 23 -10.05 -24.25 12.70
CA VAL A 23 -9.67 -25.44 13.48
C VAL A 23 -10.46 -25.49 14.78
N VAL A 24 -10.55 -24.37 15.52
CA VAL A 24 -11.35 -24.31 16.77
C VAL A 24 -12.83 -24.66 16.50
N CYS A 25 -13.42 -24.18 15.41
CA CYS A 25 -14.79 -24.51 15.05
C CYS A 25 -14.97 -26.00 14.69
N ILE A 26 -14.06 -26.58 13.90
CA ILE A 26 -14.13 -28.00 13.52
C ILE A 26 -13.87 -28.92 14.72
N VAL A 27 -12.92 -28.60 15.60
CA VAL A 27 -12.66 -29.36 16.84
C VAL A 27 -13.90 -29.38 17.73
N ARG A 28 -14.61 -28.24 17.87
CA ARG A 28 -15.88 -28.19 18.61
C ARG A 28 -16.98 -29.06 17.97
N LEU A 29 -17.00 -29.18 16.64
CA LEU A 29 -17.89 -30.07 15.90
C LEU A 29 -17.54 -31.55 16.12
N LEU A 30 -16.25 -31.89 16.09
CA LEU A 30 -15.73 -33.24 16.32
C LEU A 30 -16.07 -33.77 17.72
N VAL A 31 -15.97 -32.91 18.74
CA VAL A 31 -16.30 -33.26 20.13
C VAL A 31 -17.81 -33.48 20.34
N ARG A 32 -18.68 -32.84 19.54
CA ARG A 32 -20.14 -32.84 19.74
C ARG A 32 -20.93 -33.84 18.89
N LYS A 33 -20.39 -34.45 17.83
CA LYS A 33 -21.16 -35.33 16.90
C LYS A 33 -20.41 -36.60 16.43
N ARG A 34 -21.18 -37.60 15.97
CA ARG A 34 -20.71 -38.91 15.43
C ARG A 34 -19.98 -38.84 14.06
N ALA A 35 -20.05 -37.73 13.32
CA ALA A 35 -19.47 -37.61 11.97
C ALA A 35 -17.96 -37.27 11.97
N ARG A 36 -17.18 -37.97 12.80
CA ARG A 36 -15.76 -37.65 13.07
C ARG A 36 -14.88 -37.72 11.82
N LEU A 37 -15.08 -38.75 10.98
CA LEU A 37 -14.28 -38.94 9.77
C LEU A 37 -14.48 -37.81 8.76
N LYS A 38 -15.74 -37.42 8.48
CA LYS A 38 -16.04 -36.34 7.51
C LYS A 38 -15.44 -35.00 7.94
N ALA A 39 -15.56 -34.66 9.22
CA ALA A 39 -15.00 -33.42 9.77
C ALA A 39 -13.47 -33.43 9.79
N LEU A 40 -12.84 -34.59 10.05
CA LEU A 40 -11.38 -34.75 10.01
C LEU A 40 -10.84 -34.66 8.58
N VAL A 41 -11.51 -35.29 7.61
CA VAL A 41 -11.17 -35.16 6.19
C VAL A 41 -11.29 -33.71 5.74
N LEU A 42 -12.39 -33.03 6.09
CA LEU A 42 -12.59 -31.62 5.74
C LEU A 42 -11.51 -30.72 6.36
N LEU A 43 -11.10 -30.98 7.61
CA LEU A 43 -10.01 -30.27 8.27
C LEU A 43 -8.72 -30.37 7.47
N ILE A 44 -8.27 -31.61 7.19
CA ILE A 44 -7.02 -31.88 6.48
C ILE A 44 -7.06 -31.27 5.08
N MET A 45 -8.15 -31.51 4.32
CA MET A 45 -8.29 -30.97 2.98
C MET A 45 -8.24 -29.44 2.94
N THR A 46 -8.90 -28.78 3.91
CA THR A 46 -8.89 -27.31 3.96
C THR A 46 -7.49 -26.76 4.27
N LEU A 47 -6.75 -27.41 5.17
CA LEU A 47 -5.37 -27.03 5.49
C LEU A 47 -4.44 -27.22 4.28
N LEU A 48 -4.50 -28.37 3.62
CA LEU A 48 -3.69 -28.66 2.42
C LEU A 48 -3.99 -27.67 1.29
N VAL A 49 -5.26 -27.50 0.95
CA VAL A 49 -5.69 -26.61 -0.15
C VAL A 49 -5.35 -25.15 0.14
N SER A 50 -5.34 -24.73 1.41
CA SER A 50 -4.96 -23.37 1.79
C SER A 50 -3.46 -23.09 1.61
N CYS A 51 -2.61 -24.12 1.72
CA CYS A 51 -1.16 -23.98 1.55
C CYS A 51 -0.69 -24.18 0.10
N LEU A 52 -1.45 -24.89 -0.74
CA LEU A 52 -1.08 -25.19 -2.14
C LEU A 52 -0.65 -23.95 -2.95
N PRO A 53 -1.40 -22.82 -2.96
CA PRO A 53 -1.02 -21.67 -3.77
C PRO A 53 0.34 -21.10 -3.39
N PHE A 54 0.65 -21.06 -2.09
CA PHE A 54 1.95 -20.60 -1.60
C PHE A 54 3.09 -21.52 -2.05
N VAL A 55 2.93 -22.84 -1.90
CA VAL A 55 3.96 -23.81 -2.29
C VAL A 55 4.24 -23.76 -3.79
N ILE A 56 3.18 -23.70 -4.61
CA ILE A 56 3.31 -23.61 -6.07
C ILE A 56 4.02 -22.31 -6.47
N TRP A 57 3.64 -21.18 -5.84
CA TRP A 57 4.28 -19.90 -6.11
C TRP A 57 5.77 -19.88 -5.71
N GLN A 58 6.11 -20.39 -4.52
CA GLN A 58 7.50 -20.49 -4.08
C GLN A 58 8.35 -21.36 -5.01
N LYS A 59 7.78 -22.44 -5.54
CA LYS A 59 8.44 -23.27 -6.56
C LYS A 59 8.67 -22.47 -7.83
N HIS A 60 7.66 -21.77 -8.35
CA HIS A 60 7.81 -20.92 -9.53
C HIS A 60 8.89 -19.84 -9.35
N VAL A 61 8.91 -19.17 -8.18
CA VAL A 61 9.90 -18.14 -7.88
C VAL A 61 11.31 -18.73 -7.85
N THR A 62 11.51 -19.85 -7.15
CA THR A 62 12.81 -20.53 -7.07
C THR A 62 13.30 -21.00 -8.44
N ASP A 63 12.39 -21.53 -9.27
CA ASP A 63 12.73 -22.08 -10.57
C ASP A 63 13.04 -20.99 -11.63
N ASN A 64 12.47 -19.78 -11.51
CA ASN A 64 12.59 -18.71 -12.52
C ASN A 64 13.45 -17.50 -12.08
N PHE A 65 13.71 -17.35 -10.78
CA PHE A 65 14.44 -16.21 -10.22
C PHE A 65 15.60 -16.69 -9.32
N PRO A 66 16.76 -17.06 -9.90
CA PRO A 66 17.90 -17.59 -9.14
C PRO A 66 18.49 -16.62 -8.12
N ASN A 67 18.27 -15.30 -8.27
CA ASN A 67 18.70 -14.26 -7.33
C ASN A 67 17.60 -13.82 -6.34
N ALA A 68 16.49 -14.55 -6.23
CA ALA A 68 15.40 -14.17 -5.32
C ALA A 68 15.81 -14.13 -3.84
N SER A 69 16.82 -14.91 -3.46
CA SER A 69 17.36 -14.95 -2.09
C SER A 69 18.24 -13.75 -1.73
N SER A 70 18.69 -12.96 -2.69
CA SER A 70 19.46 -11.72 -2.49
C SER A 70 18.63 -10.46 -2.77
N ALA A 71 17.32 -10.60 -2.94
CA ALA A 71 16.42 -9.46 -3.14
C ALA A 71 16.43 -8.50 -1.93
N LYS A 72 16.13 -7.23 -2.18
CA LYS A 72 16.14 -6.11 -1.22
C LYS A 72 15.37 -6.36 0.10
N HIS A 73 14.44 -7.33 0.12
CA HIS A 73 13.64 -7.70 1.29
C HIS A 73 13.78 -9.19 1.67
N ALA A 74 14.85 -9.85 1.26
CA ALA A 74 15.12 -11.22 1.68
C ALA A 74 15.42 -11.26 3.18
N VAL A 75 14.75 -12.16 3.90
CA VAL A 75 14.95 -12.32 5.35
C VAL A 75 16.28 -13.02 5.59
N SER A 76 17.23 -12.35 6.25
CA SER A 76 18.47 -13.00 6.65
C SER A 76 18.30 -13.73 8.00
N MET A 77 18.59 -15.04 8.01
CA MET A 77 18.51 -15.85 9.24
C MET A 77 19.60 -15.48 10.26
N SER A 78 20.72 -14.89 9.80
CA SER A 78 21.81 -14.42 10.64
C SER A 78 21.42 -13.21 11.49
N GLU A 79 20.68 -12.24 10.92
CA GLU A 79 20.20 -11.06 11.66
C GLU A 79 19.11 -11.45 12.66
N LEU A 80 18.23 -12.39 12.32
CA LEU A 80 17.23 -12.91 13.25
C LEU A 80 17.87 -13.51 14.51
N GLY A 81 18.99 -14.23 14.36
CA GLY A 81 19.76 -14.75 15.50
C GLY A 81 20.37 -13.66 16.38
N GLN A 82 20.83 -12.55 15.80
CA GLN A 82 21.36 -11.40 16.55
C GLN A 82 20.26 -10.65 17.31
N VAL A 83 19.09 -10.47 16.68
CA VAL A 83 17.92 -9.85 17.33
C VAL A 83 17.45 -10.69 18.52
N LEU A 84 17.38 -12.01 18.36
CA LEU A 84 16.93 -12.94 19.43
C LEU A 84 17.94 -13.09 20.58
N THR A 85 19.22 -12.80 20.35
CA THR A 85 20.27 -12.87 21.39
C THR A 85 20.43 -11.56 22.17
N GLY A 86 19.71 -10.49 21.80
CA GLY A 86 19.59 -9.26 22.59
C GLY A 86 20.77 -8.30 22.50
N ASN A 87 21.79 -8.60 21.69
CA ASN A 87 22.95 -7.73 21.46
C ASN A 87 22.64 -6.62 20.44
N LEU A 88 21.60 -5.83 20.71
CA LEU A 88 21.12 -4.76 19.83
C LEU A 88 21.80 -3.45 20.23
N SER A 89 22.86 -3.07 19.52
CA SER A 89 23.51 -1.77 19.66
C SER A 89 23.57 -1.05 18.30
N GLY A 90 23.46 0.28 18.30
CA GLY A 90 23.45 1.08 17.07
C GLY A 90 22.05 1.26 16.48
N ASP A 91 21.91 1.08 15.16
CA ASP A 91 20.68 1.38 14.41
C ASP A 91 19.47 0.51 14.79
N PRO A 92 19.60 -0.80 15.10
CA PRO A 92 18.46 -1.61 15.58
C PRO A 92 17.79 -1.05 16.84
N GLN A 93 18.56 -0.46 17.76
CA GLN A 93 18.01 0.14 18.97
C GLN A 93 17.24 1.44 18.67
N LYS A 94 17.73 2.24 17.72
CA LYS A 94 17.01 3.43 17.24
C LYS A 94 15.68 3.04 16.59
N ILE A 95 15.70 2.01 15.73
CA ILE A 95 14.50 1.47 15.07
C ILE A 95 13.47 1.02 16.12
N ILE A 96 13.88 0.24 17.13
CA ILE A 96 12.97 -0.19 18.22
C ILE A 96 12.39 1.02 18.95
N THR A 97 13.22 2.02 19.27
CA THR A 97 12.78 3.22 20.00
C THR A 97 11.76 4.03 19.19
N LEU A 98 12.04 4.26 17.91
CA LEU A 98 11.13 4.95 16.99
C LEU A 98 9.84 4.15 16.82
N PHE A 99 9.95 2.84 16.63
CA PHE A 99 8.80 1.94 16.49
C PHE A 99 7.89 2.02 17.72
N VAL A 100 8.43 1.83 18.93
CA VAL A 100 7.66 1.90 20.17
C VAL A 100 7.01 3.27 20.33
N LYS A 101 7.74 4.36 20.05
CA LYS A 101 7.16 5.71 20.07
C LYS A 101 5.97 5.83 19.11
N SER A 102 6.12 5.32 17.89
CA SER A 102 5.06 5.35 16.87
C SER A 102 3.82 4.56 17.29
N VAL A 103 4.01 3.35 17.84
CA VAL A 103 2.92 2.47 18.33
C VAL A 103 2.06 3.16 19.40
N PHE A 104 2.67 3.97 20.26
CA PHE A 104 1.99 4.66 21.35
C PHE A 104 1.62 6.12 21.03
N THR A 105 1.74 6.53 19.76
CA THR A 105 1.29 7.86 19.32
C THR A 105 -0.19 7.80 18.92
N PHE A 106 -1.00 8.70 19.47
CA PHE A 106 -2.46 8.74 19.25
C PHE A 106 -2.89 9.49 17.99
N ASP A 107 -1.96 10.16 17.32
CA ASP A 107 -2.23 10.88 16.07
C ASP A 107 -2.34 9.95 14.85
N SER A 108 -1.91 8.69 15.02
CA SER A 108 -1.87 7.68 13.97
C SER A 108 -3.26 7.09 13.68
N LEU A 109 -3.53 6.81 12.40
CA LEU A 109 -4.82 6.24 11.98
C LEU A 109 -4.99 4.84 12.56
N ALA A 110 -3.92 4.04 12.55
CA ALA A 110 -3.96 2.69 13.11
C ALA A 110 -4.20 2.71 14.63
N SER A 111 -3.52 3.59 15.37
CA SER A 111 -3.74 3.76 16.82
C SER A 111 -5.18 4.14 17.14
N ASN A 112 -5.75 5.08 16.39
CA ASN A 112 -7.16 5.46 16.52
C ASN A 112 -8.11 4.30 16.19
N GLY A 113 -7.79 3.50 15.17
CA GLY A 113 -8.54 2.28 14.85
C GLY A 113 -8.54 1.25 15.98
N ILE A 114 -7.38 1.02 16.62
CA ILE A 114 -7.26 0.12 17.79
C ILE A 114 -8.08 0.65 18.97
N LEU A 115 -8.06 1.96 19.22
CA LEU A 115 -8.88 2.60 20.25
C LEU A 115 -10.38 2.40 19.98
N ILE A 116 -10.82 2.61 18.75
CA ILE A 116 -12.22 2.41 18.35
C ILE A 116 -12.63 0.95 18.52
N ILE A 117 -11.80 -0.01 18.11
CA ILE A 117 -12.05 -1.45 18.30
C ILE A 117 -12.23 -1.77 19.79
N ASN A 118 -11.34 -1.27 20.64
CA ASN A 118 -11.41 -1.48 22.09
C ASN A 118 -12.66 -0.83 22.70
N LEU A 119 -13.03 0.37 22.25
CA LEU A 119 -14.25 1.04 22.68
C LEU A 119 -15.50 0.24 22.28
N ILE A 120 -15.58 -0.25 21.04
CA ILE A 120 -16.68 -1.11 20.58
C ILE A 120 -16.74 -2.38 21.42
N MET A 121 -15.60 -3.01 21.73
CA MET A 121 -15.56 -4.21 22.55
C MET A 121 -15.96 -3.96 24.00
N LEU A 122 -15.60 -2.81 24.57
CA LEU A 122 -16.05 -2.40 25.89
C LEU A 122 -17.58 -2.25 25.92
N ILE A 123 -18.16 -1.56 24.93
CA ILE A 123 -19.62 -1.41 24.80
C ILE A 123 -20.29 -2.79 24.61
N ALA A 124 -19.74 -3.63 23.74
CA ALA A 124 -20.23 -4.98 23.52
C ALA A 124 -20.13 -5.84 24.79
N PHE A 125 -19.09 -5.67 25.59
CA PHE A 125 -18.95 -6.36 26.87
C PHE A 125 -20.03 -5.92 27.87
N ILE A 126 -20.31 -4.62 27.96
CA ILE A 126 -21.37 -4.10 28.85
C ILE A 126 -22.76 -4.58 28.39
N VAL A 127 -23.07 -4.45 27.09
CA VAL A 127 -24.39 -4.77 26.54
C VAL A 127 -24.56 -6.28 26.38
N ILE A 128 -23.71 -6.93 25.61
CA ILE A 128 -23.84 -8.35 25.26
C ILE A 128 -23.24 -9.24 26.37
N GLY A 129 -22.09 -8.85 26.91
CA GLY A 129 -21.40 -9.62 27.93
C GLY A 129 -22.16 -9.66 29.26
N ILE A 130 -22.47 -8.48 29.83
CA ILE A 130 -23.11 -8.33 31.14
C ILE A 130 -24.64 -8.42 31.00
N ARG A 131 -25.31 -7.53 30.25
CA ARG A 131 -26.78 -7.52 30.21
C ARG A 131 -27.38 -8.76 29.53
N LEU A 132 -26.79 -9.22 28.42
CA LEU A 132 -27.28 -10.42 27.70
C LEU A 132 -26.60 -11.73 28.17
N LYS A 133 -25.69 -11.66 29.16
CA LYS A 133 -25.04 -12.82 29.80
C LYS A 133 -24.12 -13.66 28.91
N TYR A 134 -23.54 -13.08 27.85
CA TYR A 134 -22.58 -13.75 26.95
C TYR A 134 -21.10 -13.38 27.23
N LYS A 135 -20.77 -12.98 28.47
CA LYS A 135 -19.43 -12.49 28.88
C LYS A 135 -18.26 -13.31 28.36
N LYS A 136 -18.33 -14.65 28.42
CA LYS A 136 -17.25 -15.54 28.01
C LYS A 136 -16.96 -15.43 26.52
N PHE A 137 -17.99 -15.31 25.68
CA PHE A 137 -17.78 -15.18 24.25
C PHE A 137 -17.14 -13.85 23.90
N VAL A 138 -17.68 -12.75 24.43
CA VAL A 138 -17.17 -11.40 24.17
C VAL A 138 -15.71 -11.26 24.64
N LEU A 139 -15.37 -11.73 25.83
CA LEU A 139 -13.98 -11.69 26.33
C LEU A 139 -13.01 -12.53 25.50
N LEU A 140 -13.44 -13.71 25.04
CA LEU A 140 -12.59 -14.53 24.17
C LEU A 140 -12.37 -13.87 22.81
N THR A 141 -13.40 -13.25 22.24
CA THR A 141 -13.25 -12.47 21.00
C THR A 141 -12.33 -11.28 21.22
N TRP A 142 -12.47 -10.57 22.34
CA TRP A 142 -11.64 -9.41 22.68
C TRP A 142 -10.17 -9.81 22.78
N GLY A 143 -9.88 -10.80 23.63
CA GLY A 143 -8.51 -11.29 23.80
C GLY A 143 -7.92 -11.85 22.51
N PHE A 144 -8.72 -12.55 21.67
CA PHE A 144 -8.23 -13.01 20.37
C PHE A 144 -7.83 -11.85 19.45
N VAL A 145 -8.63 -10.79 19.39
CA VAL A 145 -8.35 -9.61 18.57
C VAL A 145 -7.08 -8.91 19.08
N ASP A 146 -6.97 -8.64 20.39
CA ASP A 146 -5.81 -7.96 20.96
C ASP A 146 -4.53 -8.79 20.81
N ILE A 147 -4.58 -10.09 21.08
CA ILE A 147 -3.44 -10.99 20.86
C ILE A 147 -3.03 -10.99 19.39
N SER A 148 -4.00 -10.99 18.46
CA SER A 148 -3.70 -10.94 17.02
C SER A 148 -3.01 -9.63 16.62
N ILE A 149 -3.47 -8.50 17.16
CA ILE A 149 -2.86 -7.18 16.93
C ILE A 149 -1.44 -7.16 17.49
N VAL A 150 -1.24 -7.52 18.75
CA VAL A 150 0.08 -7.52 19.40
C VAL A 150 1.06 -8.44 18.65
N THR A 151 0.63 -9.66 18.31
CA THR A 151 1.47 -10.61 17.56
C THR A 151 1.84 -10.06 16.19
N TYR A 152 0.92 -9.37 15.51
CA TYR A 152 1.20 -8.76 14.22
C TYR A 152 2.20 -7.61 14.34
N TYR A 153 2.07 -6.74 15.34
CA TYR A 153 3.02 -5.64 15.58
C TYR A 153 4.42 -6.15 15.90
N ILE A 154 4.55 -7.26 16.63
CA ILE A 154 5.83 -7.96 16.80
C ILE A 154 6.37 -8.41 15.44
N GLY A 155 5.52 -8.96 14.57
CA GLY A 155 5.90 -9.32 13.21
C GLY A 155 6.36 -8.15 12.35
N ILE A 156 5.71 -6.98 12.46
CA ILE A 156 6.14 -5.75 11.79
C ILE A 156 7.52 -5.32 12.32
N LEU A 157 7.72 -5.32 13.65
CA LEU A 157 9.01 -4.96 14.23
C LEU A 157 10.13 -5.89 13.73
N LEU A 158 9.88 -7.21 13.69
CA LEU A 158 10.85 -8.17 13.15
C LEU A 158 11.19 -7.87 11.70
N MET A 159 10.19 -7.54 10.87
CA MET A 159 10.42 -7.14 9.48
C MET A 159 11.32 -5.89 9.39
N TYR A 160 11.10 -4.87 10.21
CA TYR A 160 11.97 -3.69 10.26
C TYR A 160 13.40 -4.01 10.66
N LEU A 161 13.60 -5.03 11.50
CA LEU A 161 14.92 -5.40 12.02
C LEU A 161 15.71 -6.37 11.13
N THR A 162 15.04 -7.16 10.27
CA THR A 162 15.70 -8.28 9.55
C THR A 162 15.46 -8.30 8.04
N ALA A 163 14.59 -7.43 7.52
CA ALA A 163 14.18 -7.49 6.11
C ALA A 163 14.00 -6.12 5.46
N MET A 164 13.96 -5.05 6.24
CA MET A 164 13.83 -3.69 5.73
C MET A 164 15.22 -3.05 5.63
N PRO A 165 15.57 -2.39 4.51
CA PRO A 165 16.80 -1.60 4.42
C PRO A 165 16.88 -0.57 5.55
N THR A 166 18.09 -0.34 6.07
CA THR A 166 18.31 0.49 7.27
C THR A 166 17.73 1.89 7.14
N ASP A 167 17.91 2.55 5.99
CA ASP A 167 17.43 3.92 5.77
C ASP A 167 15.90 3.98 5.83
N GLU A 168 15.22 3.07 5.11
CA GLU A 168 13.74 2.97 5.13
C GLU A 168 13.22 2.57 6.52
N ALA A 169 13.98 1.77 7.27
CA ALA A 169 13.61 1.31 8.60
C ALA A 169 13.70 2.43 9.65
N LEU A 170 14.70 3.31 9.53
CA LEU A 170 14.87 4.48 10.39
C LEU A 170 13.75 5.51 10.17
N GLU A 171 13.18 5.57 8.97
CA GLU A 171 12.01 6.41 8.68
C GLU A 171 10.66 5.74 9.01
N LEU A 172 10.67 4.48 9.47
CA LEU A 172 9.48 3.65 9.65
C LEU A 172 8.61 3.63 8.38
N ALA A 173 9.23 3.52 7.21
CA ALA A 173 8.53 3.68 5.94
C ALA A 173 7.39 2.66 5.81
N GLY A 174 6.20 3.15 5.48
CA GLY A 174 4.98 2.34 5.33
C GLY A 174 4.39 1.78 6.64
N PHE A 175 4.87 2.18 7.83
CA PHE A 175 4.38 1.69 9.13
C PHE A 175 2.86 1.75 9.24
N GLU A 176 2.26 2.91 8.95
CA GLU A 176 0.80 3.10 9.02
C GLU A 176 0.03 2.16 8.10
N ARG A 177 0.56 1.83 6.92
CA ARG A 177 -0.07 0.88 5.99
C ARG A 177 -0.06 -0.54 6.56
N TYR A 178 1.06 -0.95 7.16
CA TYR A 178 1.16 -2.26 7.81
C TYR A 178 0.22 -2.33 9.02
N ALA A 179 0.30 -1.35 9.91
CA ALA A 179 -0.53 -1.26 11.11
C ALA A 179 -2.04 -1.21 10.78
N SER A 180 -2.45 -0.42 9.78
CA SER A 180 -3.86 -0.34 9.35
C SER A 180 -4.39 -1.67 8.80
N SER A 181 -3.54 -2.51 8.20
CA SER A 181 -3.95 -3.81 7.65
C SER A 181 -4.51 -4.74 8.74
N ILE A 182 -3.87 -4.80 9.91
CA ILE A 182 -4.38 -5.62 11.03
C ILE A 182 -5.60 -5.01 11.69
N VAL A 183 -5.72 -3.68 11.73
CA VAL A 183 -6.91 -2.98 12.23
C VAL A 183 -8.13 -3.32 11.39
N ILE A 184 -8.01 -3.27 10.06
CA ILE A 184 -9.10 -3.63 9.13
C ILE A 184 -9.51 -5.09 9.34
N PHE A 185 -8.54 -6.00 9.42
CA PHE A 185 -8.80 -7.41 9.69
C PHE A 185 -9.51 -7.62 11.04
N ALA A 186 -9.01 -7.00 12.10
CA ALA A 186 -9.56 -7.07 13.45
C ALA A 186 -11.01 -6.57 13.49
N PHE A 187 -11.29 -5.44 12.82
CA PHE A 187 -12.64 -4.90 12.68
C PHE A 187 -13.57 -5.87 11.92
N GLY A 188 -13.09 -6.51 10.85
CA GLY A 188 -13.83 -7.57 10.15
C GLY A 188 -14.16 -8.77 11.04
N CYS A 189 -13.17 -9.27 11.81
CA CYS A 189 -13.38 -10.37 12.75
C CYS A 189 -14.38 -9.99 13.86
N LEU A 190 -14.24 -8.80 14.40
CA LEU A 190 -15.11 -8.21 15.41
C LEU A 190 -16.57 -8.17 14.93
N THR A 191 -16.82 -7.54 13.78
CA THR A 191 -18.17 -7.36 13.23
C THR A 191 -18.86 -8.70 13.00
N MET A 192 -18.17 -9.69 12.42
CA MET A 192 -18.69 -11.04 12.26
C MET A 192 -19.00 -11.73 13.59
N ALA A 193 -18.09 -11.63 14.57
CA ALA A 193 -18.28 -12.24 15.89
C ALA A 193 -19.44 -11.61 16.66
N LEU A 194 -19.57 -10.27 16.61
CA LEU A 194 -20.65 -9.52 17.23
C LEU A 194 -22.00 -9.84 16.56
N ALA A 195 -22.06 -9.88 15.23
CA ALA A 195 -23.25 -10.30 14.51
C ALA A 195 -23.68 -11.72 14.91
N TRP A 196 -22.71 -12.64 15.02
CA TRP A 196 -22.99 -14.02 15.41
C TRP A 196 -23.52 -14.16 16.85
N VAL A 197 -22.94 -13.44 17.83
CA VAL A 197 -23.44 -13.50 19.22
C VAL A 197 -24.78 -12.78 19.37
N MET A 198 -25.00 -11.68 18.64
CA MET A 198 -26.29 -10.99 18.60
C MET A 198 -27.40 -11.93 18.12
N ASP A 199 -27.12 -12.75 17.11
CA ASP A 199 -28.04 -13.78 16.62
C ASP A 199 -28.39 -14.82 17.70
N LYS A 200 -27.42 -15.19 18.54
CA LYS A 200 -27.63 -16.12 19.66
C LYS A 200 -28.44 -15.52 20.81
N CYS A 201 -28.48 -14.20 20.94
CA CYS A 201 -29.22 -13.49 21.98
C CYS A 201 -30.74 -13.47 21.72
N LEU A 202 -31.17 -13.74 20.49
CA LEU A 202 -32.60 -13.87 20.15
C LEU A 202 -33.18 -15.17 20.72
N TYR A 203 -34.45 -15.15 21.12
CA TYR A 203 -35.14 -16.35 21.61
C TYR A 203 -35.29 -17.39 20.50
N GLU A 204 -35.69 -16.95 19.30
CA GLU A 204 -35.76 -17.82 18.13
C GLU A 204 -34.48 -17.69 17.31
N LYS A 205 -33.70 -18.77 17.32
CA LYS A 205 -32.40 -18.84 16.66
C LYS A 205 -32.54 -19.16 15.18
N ILE A 206 -33.60 -19.86 14.78
CA ILE A 206 -33.82 -20.23 13.38
C ILE A 206 -34.41 -19.02 12.64
N ILE A 207 -33.64 -18.46 11.70
CA ILE A 207 -34.00 -17.25 10.96
C ILE A 207 -35.40 -17.35 10.34
N SER A 208 -35.73 -18.49 9.71
CA SER A 208 -37.03 -18.69 9.04
C SER A 208 -38.24 -18.76 9.99
N LYS A 209 -38.01 -18.94 11.30
CA LYS A 209 -39.08 -19.00 12.31
C LYS A 209 -39.21 -17.69 13.10
N ARG A 210 -38.38 -16.68 12.81
CA ARG A 210 -38.38 -15.43 13.55
C ARG A 210 -39.66 -14.65 13.33
N ASN A 211 -40.25 -14.18 14.42
CA ASN A 211 -41.42 -13.34 14.42
C ASN A 211 -41.38 -12.38 15.61
N ALA A 212 -42.47 -11.66 15.90
CA ALA A 212 -42.51 -10.73 17.02
C ALA A 212 -42.22 -11.36 18.39
N ARG A 213 -42.42 -12.69 18.55
CA ARG A 213 -42.14 -13.44 19.79
C ARG A 213 -40.68 -13.84 19.95
N SER A 214 -39.83 -13.56 18.96
CA SER A 214 -38.39 -13.83 19.02
C SER A 214 -37.63 -12.91 19.98
N TYR A 215 -38.28 -11.87 20.49
CA TYR A 215 -37.71 -10.88 21.40
C TYR A 215 -38.30 -11.02 22.81
N LYS A 216 -37.51 -10.67 23.84
CA LYS A 216 -37.95 -10.72 25.25
C LYS A 216 -39.17 -9.86 25.52
N SER A 217 -39.26 -8.71 24.85
CA SER A 217 -40.29 -7.70 25.05
C SER A 217 -40.46 -6.88 23.77
N LEU A 218 -41.60 -6.21 23.64
CA LEU A 218 -41.86 -5.28 22.53
C LEU A 218 -40.84 -4.13 22.51
N PHE A 219 -40.42 -3.65 23.67
CA PHE A 219 -39.37 -2.63 23.77
C PHE A 219 -38.06 -3.07 23.12
N ASN A 220 -37.58 -4.28 23.40
CA ASN A 220 -36.33 -4.79 22.80
C ASN A 220 -36.45 -4.99 21.29
N LYS A 221 -37.64 -5.37 20.80
CA LYS A 221 -37.93 -5.44 19.36
C LYS A 221 -37.81 -4.06 18.72
N HIS A 222 -38.48 -3.05 19.27
CA HIS A 222 -38.44 -1.69 18.74
C HIS A 222 -37.02 -1.11 18.81
N LEU A 223 -36.30 -1.29 19.92
CA LEU A 223 -34.91 -0.88 20.04
C LEU A 223 -34.04 -1.50 18.95
N TYR A 224 -34.14 -2.81 18.72
CA TYR A 224 -33.39 -3.48 17.66
C TYR A 224 -33.73 -2.94 16.27
N GLN A 225 -35.02 -2.74 15.97
CA GLN A 225 -35.47 -2.22 14.68
C GLN A 225 -34.99 -0.79 14.44
N TYR A 226 -35.16 0.10 15.41
CA TYR A 226 -34.72 1.50 15.29
C TYR A 226 -33.21 1.61 15.25
N ALA A 227 -32.48 0.88 16.11
CA ALA A 227 -31.02 0.89 16.07
C ALA A 227 -30.50 0.38 14.73
N SER A 228 -31.06 -0.71 14.20
CA SER A 228 -30.67 -1.22 12.88
C SER A 228 -30.96 -0.21 11.78
N LEU A 229 -32.15 0.42 11.78
CA LEU A 229 -32.52 1.42 10.78
C LEU A 229 -31.59 2.63 10.82
N VAL A 230 -31.35 3.20 12.01
CA VAL A 230 -30.46 4.36 12.19
C VAL A 230 -29.04 4.03 11.74
N LEU A 231 -28.52 2.85 12.13
CA LEU A 231 -27.18 2.42 11.70
C LEU A 231 -27.10 2.18 10.20
N THR A 232 -28.15 1.65 9.56
CA THR A 232 -28.19 1.49 8.10
C THR A 232 -28.19 2.85 7.40
N VAL A 233 -29.01 3.80 7.85
CA VAL A 233 -29.03 5.16 7.29
C VAL A 233 -27.67 5.84 7.47
N TYR A 234 -27.07 5.72 8.65
CA TYR A 234 -25.73 6.24 8.92
C TYR A 234 -24.68 5.60 8.01
N ALA A 235 -24.70 4.27 7.84
CA ALA A 235 -23.76 3.57 6.97
C ALA A 235 -23.89 4.00 5.50
N ILE A 236 -25.12 4.18 5.00
CA ILE A 236 -25.36 4.71 3.65
C ILE A 236 -24.82 6.14 3.54
N GLY A 237 -25.09 6.99 4.54
CA GLY A 237 -24.59 8.37 4.58
C GLY A 237 -23.06 8.45 4.56
N MET A 238 -22.39 7.63 5.37
CA MET A 238 -20.92 7.54 5.37
C MET A 238 -20.38 7.03 4.04
N PHE A 239 -21.01 6.01 3.45
CA PHE A 239 -20.59 5.50 2.15
C PHE A 239 -20.74 6.54 1.05
N LEU A 240 -21.84 7.30 1.04
CA LEU A 240 -22.04 8.42 0.12
C LEU A 240 -21.03 9.55 0.36
N SER A 241 -20.74 9.87 1.63
CA SER A 241 -19.73 10.86 1.99
C SER A 241 -18.36 10.49 1.45
N GLU A 242 -17.90 9.26 1.69
CA GLU A 242 -16.61 8.77 1.17
C GLU A 242 -16.59 8.73 -0.36
N ASN A 243 -17.65 8.24 -0.98
CA ASN A 243 -17.74 8.22 -2.44
C ASN A 243 -17.66 9.64 -3.03
N ASN A 244 -18.37 10.60 -2.43
CA ASN A 244 -18.33 11.99 -2.87
C ASN A 244 -16.96 12.63 -2.61
N SER A 245 -16.31 12.31 -1.49
CA SER A 245 -14.94 12.76 -1.20
C SER A 245 -13.94 12.21 -2.22
N ILE A 246 -14.04 10.93 -2.60
CA ILE A 246 -13.18 10.33 -3.63
C ILE A 246 -13.41 11.02 -4.98
N VAL A 247 -14.67 11.21 -5.38
CA VAL A 247 -14.99 11.92 -6.63
C VAL A 247 -14.47 13.36 -6.59
N TYR A 248 -14.63 14.06 -5.48
CA TYR A 248 -14.12 15.42 -5.30
C TYR A 248 -12.59 15.46 -5.41
N ASN A 249 -11.88 14.56 -4.72
CA ASN A 249 -10.42 14.49 -4.76
C ASN A 249 -9.89 14.11 -6.14
N ASN A 250 -10.54 13.17 -6.83
CA ASN A 250 -10.19 12.81 -8.21
C ASN A 250 -10.40 13.99 -9.16
N ASN A 251 -11.47 14.77 -8.98
CA ASN A 251 -11.73 15.94 -9.83
C ASN A 251 -10.81 17.13 -9.51
N GLN A 252 -10.22 17.17 -8.31
CA GLN A 252 -9.36 18.24 -7.86
C GLN A 252 -7.87 17.98 -8.10
N GLU A 253 -7.50 16.88 -8.81
CA GLU A 253 -6.12 16.38 -9.04
C GLU A 253 -5.05 17.27 -8.41
N THR A 254 -4.83 17.09 -7.10
CA THR A 254 -4.11 18.08 -6.28
C THR A 254 -2.61 18.10 -6.55
N ASN A 255 -2.10 17.12 -7.29
CA ASN A 255 -0.71 17.03 -7.69
C ASN A 255 -0.57 17.53 -9.14
N GLU A 256 0.23 18.58 -9.33
CA GLU A 256 0.41 19.25 -10.62
C GLU A 256 0.95 18.31 -11.70
N VAL A 257 1.94 17.47 -11.37
CA VAL A 257 2.52 16.46 -12.27
C VAL A 257 1.46 15.50 -12.79
N VAL A 258 0.59 15.00 -11.90
CA VAL A 258 -0.50 14.08 -12.28
C VAL A 258 -1.47 14.76 -13.23
N LYS A 259 -1.82 16.02 -12.93
CA LYS A 259 -2.73 16.81 -13.74
C LYS A 259 -2.18 17.10 -15.13
N GLU A 260 -0.90 17.41 -15.23
CA GLU A 260 -0.20 17.62 -16.51
C GLU A 260 -0.15 16.33 -17.32
N ILE A 261 0.26 15.21 -16.71
CA ILE A 261 0.24 13.90 -17.37
C ILE A 261 -1.18 13.61 -17.90
N HIS A 262 -2.20 13.70 -17.04
CA HIS A 262 -3.57 13.39 -17.42
C HIS A 262 -4.09 14.31 -18.53
N GLN A 263 -3.74 15.60 -18.50
CA GLN A 263 -4.11 16.56 -19.52
C GLN A 263 -3.49 16.23 -20.90
N PHE A 264 -2.23 15.82 -20.94
CA PHE A 264 -1.53 15.54 -22.20
C PHE A 264 -1.79 14.15 -22.76
N THR A 265 -2.01 13.15 -21.91
CA THR A 265 -2.18 11.76 -22.34
C THR A 265 -3.64 11.31 -22.39
N GLY A 266 -4.52 11.98 -21.65
CA GLY A 266 -5.86 11.50 -21.35
C GLY A 266 -5.84 10.22 -20.51
N SER A 267 -6.96 9.50 -20.48
CA SER A 267 -7.01 8.14 -19.94
C SER A 267 -6.82 7.14 -21.08
N GLN A 268 -5.62 6.61 -21.22
CA GLN A 268 -5.37 5.49 -22.15
C GLN A 268 -5.77 4.17 -21.48
N SER A 269 -6.32 3.24 -22.25
CA SER A 269 -6.68 1.89 -21.77
C SER A 269 -6.09 0.78 -22.62
N ASN A 270 -5.33 1.14 -23.66
CA ASN A 270 -4.63 0.20 -24.52
C ASN A 270 -3.16 0.19 -24.11
N SER A 271 -2.61 -1.01 -23.93
CA SER A 271 -1.17 -1.13 -23.71
C SER A 271 -0.48 -0.70 -25.00
N SER A 272 0.30 0.38 -24.92
CA SER A 272 1.34 0.58 -25.92
C SER A 272 2.54 -0.33 -25.59
N THR A 273 3.45 -0.45 -26.54
CA THR A 273 4.78 -1.04 -26.34
C THR A 273 5.87 0.02 -26.52
N ASP A 274 5.47 1.27 -26.72
CA ASP A 274 6.35 2.38 -27.04
C ASP A 274 7.19 2.73 -25.81
N ARG A 275 8.48 3.00 -26.03
CA ARG A 275 9.35 3.52 -24.97
C ARG A 275 9.12 5.00 -24.83
N ILE A 276 8.61 5.43 -23.68
CA ILE A 276 8.23 6.84 -23.44
C ILE A 276 9.17 7.45 -22.39
N LEU A 277 9.79 8.58 -22.73
CA LEU A 277 10.58 9.38 -21.80
C LEU A 277 9.74 10.54 -21.27
N VAL A 278 9.55 10.62 -19.95
CA VAL A 278 8.84 11.70 -19.29
C VAL A 278 9.85 12.69 -18.72
N VAL A 279 9.64 13.97 -19.03
CA VAL A 279 10.58 15.05 -18.78
C VAL A 279 9.90 16.12 -17.94
N THR A 280 10.43 16.38 -16.74
CA THR A 280 9.92 17.39 -15.80
C THR A 280 11.01 17.92 -14.89
N ALA A 281 10.99 19.21 -14.55
CA ALA A 281 11.89 19.85 -13.61
C ALA A 281 11.66 19.44 -12.13
N ASP A 282 10.61 18.68 -11.82
CA ASP A 282 10.29 18.25 -10.45
C ASP A 282 11.20 17.12 -9.96
N LYS A 283 12.37 17.51 -9.45
CA LYS A 283 13.39 16.57 -8.93
C LYS A 283 12.86 15.66 -7.84
N GLU A 284 12.06 16.19 -6.91
CA GLU A 284 11.55 15.41 -5.79
C GLU A 284 10.68 14.25 -6.29
N ASN A 285 9.78 14.52 -7.24
CA ASN A 285 8.88 13.51 -7.78
C ASN A 285 9.50 12.58 -8.83
N VAL A 286 10.64 12.95 -9.43
CA VAL A 286 11.45 12.05 -10.25
C VAL A 286 12.27 11.10 -9.38
N ASP A 287 12.97 11.63 -8.37
CA ASP A 287 13.86 10.85 -7.49
C ASP A 287 13.09 9.84 -6.63
N ASN A 288 11.86 10.17 -6.23
CA ASN A 288 10.97 9.26 -5.50
C ASN A 288 10.20 8.28 -6.44
N TYR A 289 10.50 8.28 -7.74
CA TYR A 289 9.86 7.50 -8.81
C TYR A 289 8.37 7.79 -9.06
N PHE A 290 7.78 8.79 -8.41
CA PHE A 290 6.36 9.11 -8.51
C PHE A 290 5.96 9.44 -9.95
N VAL A 291 6.72 10.30 -10.64
CA VAL A 291 6.47 10.68 -12.04
C VAL A 291 6.44 9.44 -12.93
N GLN A 292 7.39 8.53 -12.75
CA GLN A 292 7.46 7.30 -13.53
C GLN A 292 6.22 6.42 -13.27
N TYR A 293 5.85 6.19 -12.01
CA TYR A 293 4.69 5.36 -11.67
C TYR A 293 3.37 5.98 -12.12
N ALA A 294 3.19 7.27 -11.91
CA ALA A 294 2.00 7.99 -12.36
C ALA A 294 1.87 7.92 -13.89
N SER A 295 2.97 8.17 -14.62
CA SER A 295 2.97 8.12 -16.07
C SER A 295 2.63 6.73 -16.60
N ARG A 296 3.19 5.66 -16.03
CA ARG A 296 2.83 4.27 -16.38
C ARG A 296 1.34 3.99 -16.17
N TYR A 297 0.75 4.56 -15.12
CA TYR A 297 -0.68 4.41 -14.84
C TYR A 297 -1.57 5.11 -15.88
N TYR A 298 -1.28 6.36 -16.21
CA TYR A 298 -2.11 7.16 -17.14
C TYR A 298 -1.88 6.82 -18.62
N LEU A 299 -0.64 6.48 -19.00
CA LEU A 299 -0.29 6.00 -20.34
C LEU A 299 -0.63 4.52 -20.54
N TRP A 300 -0.83 3.77 -19.46
CA TRP A 300 -1.04 2.33 -19.46
C TRP A 300 0.10 1.55 -20.15
N ASP A 301 1.35 1.99 -19.94
CA ASP A 301 2.57 1.38 -20.49
C ASP A 301 3.59 1.07 -19.39
N VAL A 302 4.34 -0.02 -19.53
CA VAL A 302 5.40 -0.42 -18.59
C VAL A 302 6.76 0.20 -18.95
N ASN A 303 6.95 0.59 -20.21
CA ASN A 303 8.19 1.07 -20.78
C ASN A 303 8.35 2.60 -20.67
N VAL A 304 8.02 3.14 -19.49
CA VAL A 304 8.12 4.57 -19.20
C VAL A 304 9.28 4.83 -18.26
N ASP A 305 10.11 5.80 -18.62
CA ASP A 305 11.18 6.35 -17.79
C ASP A 305 10.93 7.84 -17.53
N ALA A 306 11.38 8.34 -16.39
CA ALA A 306 11.28 9.75 -16.03
C ALA A 306 12.67 10.32 -15.77
N ARG A 307 12.92 11.56 -16.21
CA ARG A 307 14.21 12.23 -16.01
C ARG A 307 14.02 13.71 -15.73
N GLU A 308 14.76 14.21 -14.74
CA GLU A 308 14.65 15.60 -14.29
C GLU A 308 15.55 16.58 -15.02
N ASN A 309 16.73 16.16 -15.47
CA ASN A 309 17.63 17.08 -16.14
C ASN A 309 18.47 16.43 -17.23
N PHE A 310 19.01 17.31 -18.07
CA PHE A 310 19.90 17.00 -19.19
C PHE A 310 21.05 18.01 -19.21
N VAL A 311 21.86 18.02 -18.15
CA VAL A 311 22.93 19.00 -17.98
C VAL A 311 24.17 18.62 -18.79
N THR A 312 24.79 19.62 -19.42
CA THR A 312 26.06 19.53 -20.14
C THR A 312 26.98 20.67 -19.71
N ALA A 313 28.28 20.43 -19.63
CA ALA A 313 29.29 21.43 -19.25
C ALA A 313 29.75 22.37 -20.38
N ASP A 314 29.03 22.37 -21.50
CA ASP A 314 29.37 23.13 -22.69
C ASP A 314 28.97 24.61 -22.54
N GLN A 315 29.86 25.53 -22.97
CA GLN A 315 29.65 26.96 -22.76
C GLN A 315 28.43 27.52 -23.51
N GLU A 316 28.15 27.03 -24.73
CA GLU A 316 26.98 27.46 -25.49
C GLU A 316 25.68 27.02 -24.80
N PHE A 317 25.65 25.81 -24.24
CA PHE A 317 24.55 25.35 -23.41
C PHE A 317 24.37 26.20 -22.14
N LEU A 318 25.45 26.53 -21.44
CA LEU A 318 25.40 27.37 -20.22
C LEU A 318 24.89 28.79 -20.53
N ASP A 319 25.30 29.37 -21.66
CA ASP A 319 24.83 30.68 -22.11
C ASP A 319 23.33 30.65 -22.45
N LEU A 320 22.85 29.56 -23.07
CA LEU A 320 21.41 29.35 -23.32
C LEU A 320 20.63 29.17 -22.02
N MET A 321 21.16 28.41 -21.07
CA MET A 321 20.57 28.21 -19.74
C MET A 321 20.42 29.53 -18.97
N ALA A 322 21.42 30.44 -19.08
CA ALA A 322 21.36 31.76 -18.48
C ALA A 322 20.20 32.63 -19.02
N SER A 323 19.71 32.33 -20.23
CA SER A 323 18.58 33.06 -20.83
C SER A 323 17.20 32.67 -20.27
N TYR A 324 17.08 31.55 -19.56
CA TYR A 324 15.80 31.08 -18.98
C TYR A 324 15.50 31.66 -17.58
N SER A 325 16.48 32.31 -16.93
CA SER A 325 16.34 33.16 -15.73
C SER A 325 15.34 32.71 -14.66
N ASP A 326 15.42 31.45 -14.21
CA ASP A 326 14.65 30.92 -13.09
C ASP A 326 15.56 30.45 -11.93
N SER A 327 15.01 30.36 -10.72
CA SER A 327 15.65 29.86 -9.50
C SER A 327 16.38 28.51 -9.70
N ALA A 328 15.81 27.60 -10.49
CA ALA A 328 16.43 26.33 -10.86
C ALA A 328 17.69 26.50 -11.72
N THR A 329 17.67 27.40 -12.71
CA THR A 329 18.86 27.68 -13.55
C THR A 329 19.99 28.34 -12.75
N SER A 330 19.66 29.12 -11.73
CA SER A 330 20.64 29.77 -10.85
C SER A 330 21.42 28.76 -9.99
N TYR A 331 20.80 27.62 -9.62
CA TYR A 331 21.47 26.53 -8.91
C TYR A 331 22.59 25.92 -9.76
N TYR A 332 22.34 25.70 -11.05
CA TYR A 332 23.34 25.16 -11.98
C TYR A 332 24.39 26.20 -12.38
N LEU A 333 24.00 27.46 -12.61
CA LEU A 333 24.90 28.54 -13.07
C LEU A 333 25.75 29.16 -11.95
N GLY A 334 25.37 29.01 -10.68
CA GLY A 334 26.06 29.60 -9.54
C GLY A 334 27.24 28.79 -8.99
N ASN A 335 27.48 27.57 -9.49
CA ASN A 335 28.51 26.67 -8.98
C ASN A 335 29.65 26.46 -9.98
N GLU A 336 30.89 26.74 -9.57
CA GLU A 336 32.10 26.67 -10.41
C GLU A 336 32.49 25.23 -10.87
N ASN A 337 31.77 24.17 -10.46
CA ASN A 337 32.11 22.78 -10.75
C ASN A 337 30.89 21.93 -11.16
N ILE A 338 30.13 22.37 -12.18
CA ILE A 338 28.97 21.65 -12.74
C ILE A 338 29.32 20.17 -13.06
N ASP A 339 30.57 19.90 -13.49
CA ASP A 339 31.10 18.58 -13.83
C ASP A 339 31.02 17.51 -12.72
N THR A 340 30.88 17.93 -11.46
CA THR A 340 31.06 17.04 -10.30
C THR A 340 29.80 16.77 -9.49
N ILE A 341 28.66 17.42 -9.81
CA ILE A 341 27.52 17.50 -8.89
C ILE A 341 26.54 16.31 -9.03
N ASP A 342 26.26 15.83 -10.24
CA ASP A 342 25.23 14.77 -10.46
C ASP A 342 25.72 13.61 -11.36
N GLY A 343 27.05 13.47 -11.55
CA GLY A 343 27.66 12.33 -12.27
C GLY A 343 27.18 12.13 -13.73
N SER A 344 26.49 13.12 -14.30
CA SER A 344 25.80 13.01 -15.59
C SER A 344 26.05 14.25 -16.46
N ASN A 345 27.32 14.50 -16.78
CA ASN A 345 27.65 15.35 -17.93
C ASN A 345 27.31 14.57 -19.20
N LEU A 346 26.08 14.75 -19.70
CA LEU A 346 25.69 14.23 -21.01
C LEU A 346 26.43 15.02 -22.07
N THR A 347 27.14 14.34 -22.97
CA THR A 347 27.59 14.99 -24.21
C THR A 347 26.43 15.16 -25.18
N ASP A 348 26.59 16.03 -26.18
CA ASP A 348 25.60 16.21 -27.25
C ASP A 348 25.24 14.87 -27.93
N ASP A 349 26.23 14.00 -28.16
CA ASP A 349 26.03 12.65 -28.71
C ASP A 349 25.30 11.72 -27.74
N ASP A 350 25.57 11.81 -26.43
CA ASP A 350 24.87 11.01 -25.41
C ASP A 350 23.39 11.39 -25.32
N PHE A 351 23.05 12.67 -25.43
CA PHE A 351 21.66 13.13 -25.46
C PHE A 351 20.91 12.60 -26.70
N ILE A 352 21.54 12.66 -27.88
CA ILE A 352 20.96 12.09 -29.11
C ILE A 352 20.82 10.57 -29.00
N ALA A 353 21.82 9.89 -28.45
CA ALA A 353 21.79 8.45 -28.25
C ALA A 353 20.68 8.05 -27.27
N LEU A 354 20.51 8.79 -26.18
CA LEU A 354 19.44 8.63 -25.21
C LEU A 354 18.07 8.77 -25.88
N LEU A 355 17.83 9.87 -26.60
CA LEU A 355 16.55 10.09 -27.28
C LEU A 355 16.20 8.95 -28.23
N LYS A 356 17.17 8.46 -29.01
CA LYS A 356 16.97 7.31 -29.94
C LYS A 356 16.55 6.00 -29.26
N THR A 357 16.70 5.89 -27.93
CA THR A 357 16.19 4.72 -27.19
C THR A 357 14.69 4.80 -26.92
N TYR A 358 14.06 5.96 -27.12
CA TYR A 358 12.64 6.21 -26.89
C TYR A 358 11.92 6.44 -28.22
N ASP A 359 10.64 6.12 -28.24
CA ASP A 359 9.74 6.35 -29.36
C ASP A 359 9.05 7.72 -29.21
N GLU A 360 8.69 8.09 -27.97
CA GLU A 360 8.02 9.34 -27.63
C GLU A 360 8.64 10.02 -26.40
N VAL A 361 8.50 11.35 -26.33
CA VAL A 361 8.87 12.18 -25.18
C VAL A 361 7.64 12.93 -24.71
N LEU A 362 7.28 12.76 -23.44
CA LEU A 362 6.25 13.53 -22.75
C LEU A 362 6.91 14.62 -21.93
N ILE A 363 6.71 15.87 -22.31
CA ILE A 363 7.24 17.05 -21.64
C ILE A 363 6.12 17.62 -20.76
N LEU A 364 6.32 17.67 -19.45
CA LEU A 364 5.26 18.08 -18.50
C LEU A 364 5.26 19.59 -18.26
N ASP A 365 6.44 20.20 -18.19
CA ASP A 365 6.65 21.62 -17.90
C ASP A 365 7.52 22.31 -18.97
N ASP A 366 7.71 23.64 -18.86
CA ASP A 366 8.64 24.36 -19.74
C ASP A 366 10.09 24.03 -19.36
N HIS A 367 10.51 22.84 -19.76
CA HIS A 367 11.70 22.21 -19.22
C HIS A 367 12.99 22.86 -19.70
N TYR A 368 13.64 23.60 -18.82
CA TYR A 368 14.78 24.47 -19.14
C TYR A 368 16.01 23.74 -19.72
N THR A 369 16.49 22.63 -19.13
CA THR A 369 17.67 21.92 -19.70
C THR A 369 17.35 21.22 -21.01
N PHE A 370 16.17 20.61 -21.13
CA PHE A 370 15.73 19.94 -22.36
C PHE A 370 15.56 20.94 -23.50
N ASN A 371 14.93 22.10 -23.23
CA ASN A 371 14.76 23.18 -24.19
C ASN A 371 16.07 23.86 -24.56
N ALA A 372 17.03 24.00 -23.63
CA ALA A 372 18.36 24.51 -23.95
C ALA A 372 19.15 23.56 -24.87
N LEU A 373 19.16 22.24 -24.60
CA LEU A 373 19.84 21.26 -25.46
C LEU A 373 19.17 21.12 -26.83
N THR A 374 17.84 21.02 -26.88
CA THR A 374 17.13 20.91 -28.16
C THR A 374 17.27 22.18 -29.00
N LYS A 375 17.34 23.35 -28.37
CA LYS A 375 17.63 24.61 -29.07
C LYS A 375 19.05 24.65 -29.62
N LYS A 376 20.04 24.19 -28.85
CA LYS A 376 21.43 24.07 -29.31
C LYS A 376 21.57 23.10 -30.49
N LEU A 377 21.01 21.90 -30.36
CA LEU A 377 21.23 20.80 -31.31
C LEU A 377 20.32 20.86 -32.55
N PHE A 378 19.09 21.35 -32.38
CA PHE A 378 18.02 21.29 -33.39
C PHE A 378 17.41 22.65 -33.70
N GLY A 379 17.84 23.73 -33.02
CA GLY A 379 17.34 25.09 -33.26
C GLY A 379 15.90 25.33 -32.80
N ARG A 380 15.32 24.45 -31.97
CA ARG A 380 13.90 24.52 -31.54
C ARG A 380 13.74 24.24 -30.06
N THR A 381 12.71 24.82 -29.48
CA THR A 381 12.22 24.51 -28.13
C THR A 381 10.85 23.84 -28.23
N TYR A 382 10.46 23.11 -27.19
CA TYR A 382 9.19 22.38 -27.13
C TYR A 382 8.37 22.89 -25.96
N SER A 383 7.08 23.15 -26.21
CA SER A 383 6.10 23.39 -25.14
C SER A 383 5.75 22.07 -24.44
N PRO A 384 5.11 22.11 -23.26
CA PRO A 384 4.52 20.91 -22.66
C PRO A 384 3.60 20.14 -23.62
N GLY A 385 3.75 18.82 -23.66
CA GLY A 385 3.01 17.93 -24.56
C GLY A 385 3.74 16.63 -24.88
N LEU A 386 3.07 15.76 -25.65
CA LEU A 386 3.60 14.49 -26.13
C LEU A 386 4.13 14.62 -27.56
N TYR A 387 5.39 14.24 -27.77
CA TYR A 387 6.10 14.39 -29.05
C TYR A 387 6.76 13.09 -29.48
N LYS A 388 6.77 12.80 -30.78
CA LYS A 388 7.55 11.68 -31.32
C LYS A 388 9.02 12.04 -31.36
N VAL A 389 9.87 11.12 -30.88
CA VAL A 389 11.33 11.30 -30.95
C VAL A 389 11.80 11.46 -32.39
N SER A 390 11.17 10.75 -33.35
CA SER A 390 11.49 10.88 -34.77
C SER A 390 11.36 12.32 -35.26
N ASP A 391 10.38 13.06 -34.78
CA ASP A 391 10.09 14.44 -35.21
C ASP A 391 11.06 15.43 -34.57
N ILE A 392 11.44 15.16 -33.31
CA ILE A 392 12.47 15.91 -32.60
C ILE A 392 13.82 15.77 -33.33
N LEU A 393 14.22 14.54 -33.64
CA LEU A 393 15.50 14.24 -34.30
C LEU A 393 15.53 14.63 -35.79
N ALA A 394 14.36 14.66 -36.46
CA ALA A 394 14.24 15.12 -37.85
C ALA A 394 14.29 16.65 -37.97
N GLY A 395 14.18 17.38 -36.86
CA GLY A 395 14.37 18.83 -36.78
C GLY A 395 15.83 19.24 -37.01
N LYS A 396 16.35 19.00 -38.22
CA LYS A 396 17.52 19.73 -38.72
C LYS A 396 17.05 20.96 -39.50
N GLY A 397 17.47 22.13 -39.05
CA GLY A 397 17.78 23.23 -39.96
C GLY A 397 18.99 22.86 -40.82
#